data_AF-A0A351YXE5-F1
#
_entry.id   AF-A0A351YXE5-F1
#
_cell.length_a   1.000
_cell.length_b   1.000
_cell.length_c   1.000
_cell.angle_alpha   90.00
_cell.angle_beta   90.00
_cell.angle_gamma   90.00
#
_symmetry.space_group_name_H-M   'P 1'
#
loop_
_entity.id
_entity.type
_entity.pdbx_description
1 polymer ?
#
loop_
_entity_poly.entity_id
_entity_poly.type
_entity_poly.pdbx_seq_one_letter_code
_entity_poly.pdbx_strand_id
1 'polypeptide(L)' 'MVYAGLESKLKTLPQAALEEIASYVDYMFYKFNTSEKQSHTETRKKGFGCLKDIPCKMSPDFDEPLEEFAEYM' A
#
# COMPACT_ATOMS: atom_id res chain seq x y z
N MET A 1 7.19 23.43 -24.48
CA MET A 1 6.42 22.19 -24.78
C MET A 1 7.29 21.00 -24.46
N VAL A 2 7.15 20.39 -23.28
CA VAL A 2 7.98 19.25 -22.84
C VAL A 2 7.75 18.01 -23.72
N TYR A 3 6.53 17.85 -24.25
CA TYR A 3 6.15 16.75 -25.13
C TYR A 3 6.91 16.71 -26.47
N ALA A 4 7.10 17.85 -27.13
CA ALA A 4 7.77 17.91 -28.43
C ALA A 4 9.24 17.47 -28.36
N GLY A 5 9.93 17.77 -27.25
CA GLY A 5 11.31 17.32 -27.02
C GLY A 5 11.42 15.86 -26.55
N LEU A 6 10.33 15.26 -26.08
CA LEU A 6 10.27 13.86 -25.68
C LEU A 6 10.05 12.95 -26.89
N GLU A 7 9.16 13.34 -27.79
CA GLU A 7 8.83 12.58 -29.00
C GLU A 7 10.06 12.39 -29.91
N SER A 8 10.87 13.44 -30.07
CA SER A 8 12.09 13.38 -30.88
C SER A 8 13.12 12.40 -30.29
N LYS A 9 13.22 12.31 -28.96
CA LYS A 9 14.11 11.37 -28.27
C LYS A 9 13.60 9.94 -28.37
N LEU A 10 12.29 9.72 -28.25
CA LEU A 10 11.69 8.39 -28.40
C LEU A 10 11.95 7.80 -29.79
N LYS A 11 11.89 8.62 -30.84
CA LYS A 11 12.18 8.16 -32.22
C LYS A 11 13.63 7.72 -32.45
N THR A 12 14.57 8.12 -31.60
CA THR A 12 16.00 7.78 -31.72
C THR A 12 16.41 6.53 -30.95
N LEU A 13 15.50 5.97 -30.14
CA LEU A 13 15.80 4.82 -29.27
C LEU A 13 15.61 3.48 -30.00
N PRO A 14 16.38 2.45 -29.62
CA PRO A 14 16.17 1.09 -30.12
C PRO A 14 14.85 0.49 -29.60
N GLN A 15 14.30 -0.46 -30.35
CA GLN A 15 12.99 -1.08 -30.06
C GLN A 15 12.86 -1.63 -28.63
N ALA A 16 13.90 -2.28 -28.11
CA ALA A 16 13.91 -2.83 -26.75
C ALA A 16 13.72 -1.73 -25.68
N ALA A 17 14.31 -0.55 -25.88
CA ALA A 17 14.16 0.57 -24.95
C ALA A 17 12.74 1.17 -25.04
N LEU A 18 12.09 1.12 -26.20
CA LEU A 18 10.70 1.59 -26.35
C LEU A 18 9.71 0.70 -25.59
N GLU A 19 9.94 -0.62 -25.56
CA GLU A 19 9.13 -1.57 -24.80
C GLU A 19 9.26 -1.35 -23.29
N GLU A 20 10.47 -1.09 -22.80
CA GLU A 20 10.69 -0.73 -21.40
C GLU A 20 10.01 0.60 -21.04
N ILE A 21 10.10 1.60 -21.91
CA ILE A 21 9.46 2.90 -21.69
C ILE A 21 7.93 2.76 -21.69
N ALA A 22 7.35 1.99 -22.61
CA ALA A 22 5.92 1.72 -22.63
C ALA A 22 5.46 1.08 -21.31
N SER A 23 6.19 0.06 -20.85
CA SER A 23 5.94 -0.59 -19.56
C SER A 23 6.05 0.37 -18.38
N TYR A 24 7.02 1.29 -18.41
CA TYR A 24 7.19 2.30 -17.37
C TYR A 24 6.07 3.34 -17.39
N VAL A 25 5.59 3.74 -18.57
CA VAL A 25 4.45 4.65 -18.71
C VAL A 25 3.20 4.03 -18.09
N ASP A 26 2.92 2.75 -18.35
CA ASP A 26 1.82 2.02 -17.72
C ASP A 26 1.98 1.96 -16.19
N TYR A 27 3.19 1.71 -15.70
CA TYR A 27 3.49 1.78 -14.27
C TYR A 27 3.24 3.18 -13.68
N MET A 28 3.60 4.24 -14.39
CA MET A 28 3.35 5.62 -13.94
C MET A 28 1.85 5.88 -13.84
N PHE A 29 1.06 5.48 -14.82
CA PHE A 29 -0.41 5.56 -14.72
C PHE A 29 -0.94 4.78 -13.52
N TYR A 30 -0.46 3.56 -13.28
CA TYR A 30 -0.83 2.79 -12.10
C TYR A 30 -0.45 3.50 -10.80
N LYS A 31 0.78 4.01 -10.69
CA LYS A 31 1.31 4.66 -9.50
C LYS A 31 0.51 5.91 -9.14
N PHE A 32 0.22 6.78 -10.11
CA PHE A 32 -0.50 8.02 -9.85
C PHE A 32 -2.00 7.80 -9.68
N ASN A 33 -2.64 6.91 -10.46
CA ASN A 33 -4.06 6.59 -10.28
C ASN A 33 -4.34 5.78 -9.00
N THR A 34 -3.35 5.01 -8.49
CA THR A 34 -3.47 4.24 -7.24
C THR A 34 -3.11 5.08 -6.02
N SER A 35 -2.15 6.01 -6.13
CA SER A 35 -1.76 6.88 -5.01
C SER A 35 -2.89 7.81 -4.59
N GLU A 36 -3.71 8.31 -5.51
CA GLU A 36 -4.90 9.10 -5.16
C GLU A 36 -5.90 8.29 -4.31
N LYS A 37 -6.07 6.99 -4.61
CA LYS A 37 -6.94 6.09 -3.84
C LYS A 37 -6.38 5.73 -2.46
N GLN A 38 -5.07 5.76 -2.27
CA GLN A 38 -4.43 5.47 -0.97
C GLN A 38 -4.33 6.71 -0.06
N SER A 39 -4.35 7.92 -0.64
CA SER A 39 -4.26 9.17 0.11
C SER A 39 -5.49 9.48 0.98
N HIS A 40 -6.64 8.84 0.75
CA HIS A 40 -7.85 8.99 1.58
C HIS A 40 -7.85 8.14 2.86
N THR A 41 -6.76 7.46 3.20
CA THR A 41 -6.59 6.81 4.51
C THR A 41 -5.53 7.50 5.34
N GLU A 42 -5.66 8.81 5.48
CA GLU A 42 -5.04 9.52 6.59
C GLU A 42 -5.52 8.88 7.91
N THR A 43 -4.57 8.68 8.82
CA THR A 43 -4.75 8.17 10.20
C THR A 43 -4.92 6.66 10.40
N ARG A 44 -3.86 5.88 10.18
CA ARG A 44 -3.56 4.78 11.12
C ARG A 44 -2.08 4.83 11.49
N LYS A 45 -1.80 5.27 12.72
CA LYS A 45 -0.46 5.19 13.33
C LYS A 45 -0.02 3.72 13.31
N LYS A 46 0.79 3.33 12.32
CA LYS A 46 1.40 2.00 12.26
C LYS A 46 2.60 2.01 13.20
N GLY A 47 2.35 1.73 14.47
CA GLY A 47 3.37 1.71 15.51
C GLY A 47 2.86 1.01 16.77
N PHE A 48 3.78 0.74 17.68
CA PHE A 48 3.44 0.20 19.01
C PHE A 48 2.43 1.12 19.71
N GLY A 49 1.38 0.54 20.29
CA GLY A 49 0.33 1.30 20.96
C GLY A 49 -0.75 1.89 20.04
N CYS A 50 -0.88 1.42 18.79
CA CYS A 50 -1.96 1.85 17.88
C CYS A 50 -3.38 1.52 18.37
N LEU A 51 -3.49 0.61 19.35
CA LEU A 51 -4.74 0.24 20.03
C LEU A 51 -4.95 1.00 21.36
N LYS A 52 -4.00 1.85 21.79
CA LYS A 52 -4.00 2.50 23.12
C LYS A 52 -5.22 3.41 23.35
N ASP A 53 -5.68 4.07 22.30
CA ASP A 53 -6.80 5.01 22.36
C ASP A 53 -8.15 4.35 21.96
N ILE A 54 -8.16 3.04 21.72
CA ILE A 54 -9.37 2.30 21.39
C ILE A 54 -9.98 1.79 22.71
N PRO A 55 -11.26 2.10 23.00
CA PRO A 55 -11.94 1.55 24.16
C PRO A 55 -12.07 0.03 23.99
N CYS A 56 -11.11 -0.71 24.54
CA CYS A 56 -11.13 -2.17 24.56
C CYS A 56 -12.06 -2.61 25.70
N LYS A 57 -13.27 -3.04 25.35
CA LYS A 57 -14.16 -3.74 26.28
C LYS A 57 -13.86 -5.23 26.14
N MET A 58 -13.06 -5.77 27.06
CA MET A 58 -12.91 -7.22 27.20
C MET A 58 -14.08 -7.76 28.03
N SER A 59 -14.46 -9.00 27.73
CA SER A 59 -15.45 -9.71 28.53
C SER A 59 -14.84 -10.12 29.88
N PRO A 60 -15.66 -10.29 30.94
CA PRO A 60 -15.16 -10.65 32.27
C PRO A 60 -14.45 -12.01 32.34
N ASP A 61 -14.70 -12.87 31.37
CA ASP A 61 -14.18 -14.24 31.20
C ASP A 61 -12.93 -14.30 30.30
N PHE A 62 -12.35 -13.16 29.90
CA PHE A 62 -11.17 -13.14 29.03
C PHE A 62 -9.97 -13.90 29.60
N ASP A 63 -9.80 -13.86 30.92
CA ASP A 63 -8.71 -14.54 31.62
C ASP A 63 -9.02 -16.04 31.87
N GLU A 64 -10.23 -16.50 31.55
CA GLU A 64 -10.58 -17.92 31.71
C GLU A 64 -9.86 -18.77 30.65
N PRO A 65 -9.31 -19.94 31.05
CA PRO A 65 -8.65 -20.82 30.11
C PRO A 65 -9.67 -21.35 29.10
N LEU A 66 -9.26 -21.42 27.83
CA LEU A 66 -10.04 -22.12 26.81
C LEU A 66 -10.27 -23.57 27.25
N GLU A 67 -11.42 -24.14 26.90
CA GLU A 67 -11.82 -25.49 27.33
C GLU A 67 -10.74 -26.55 27.05
N GLU A 68 -10.05 -26.45 25.91
CA GLU A 68 -8.95 -27.34 25.50
C GLU A 68 -7.66 -27.19 26.33
N PHE A 69 -7.53 -26.08 27.05
CA PHE A 69 -6.37 -25.73 27.87
C PHE A 69 -6.67 -25.68 29.37
N ALA A 70 -7.94 -25.83 29.77
CA ALA A 70 -8.35 -25.85 31.17
C ALA A 70 -7.70 -27.01 31.96
N GLU A 71 -7.40 -28.13 31.30
CA GLU A 71 -6.70 -29.27 31.92
C GLU A 71 -5.20 -28.99 32.20
N TYR A 72 -4.64 -27.92 31.63
CA TYR A 72 -3.20 -27.60 31.67
C TYR A 72 -2.83 -26.33 32.47
N MET A 73 -3.82 -25.59 32.98
CA MET A 73 -3.67 -24.34 33.76
C MET A 73 -4.00 -24.59 35.24
#